data_AF-A0A1W9PAU7-F1
#
_entry.id   AF-A0A1W9PAU7-F1
#
_cell.length_a   1.000
_cell.length_b   1.000
_cell.length_c   1.000
_cell.angle_alpha   90.00
_cell.angle_beta   90.00
_cell.angle_gamma   90.00
#
_symmetry.space_group_name_H-M   'P 1'
#
loop_
_entity.id
_entity.type
_entity.pdbx_description
1 polymer ?
#
loop_
_entity_poly.entity_id
_entity_poly.type
_entity_poly.pdbx_seq_one_letter_code
_entity_poly.pdbx_strand_id
1 'polypeptide(L)'
;MDKKEKEKFKKILLKKKEAIISKIAEFDTESKEIEPEIAQDLADRADNTYTKEFLLSLSTQERKQLRLIDQALARIEECTYGKCEMCGEKISKKRLEAIPWTPYCVRCQEEAEERIKPES
;
A
#
# COMPACT_ATOMS: atom_id res chain seq x y z
N MET A 1 4.55 -20.41 1.83
CA MET A 1 4.31 -19.35 2.81
C MET A 1 3.01 -19.70 3.49
N ASP A 2 3.04 -19.80 4.81
CA ASP A 2 1.95 -20.40 5.59
C ASP A 2 0.75 -19.45 5.72
N LYS A 3 -0.46 -20.00 5.88
CA LYS A 3 -1.70 -19.22 6.03
C LYS A 3 -1.60 -18.23 7.19
N LYS A 4 -1.00 -18.65 8.31
CA LYS A 4 -0.74 -17.81 9.49
C LYS A 4 0.21 -16.64 9.19
N GLU A 5 1.24 -16.86 8.37
CA GLU A 5 2.16 -15.78 7.96
C GLU A 5 1.42 -14.77 7.09
N LYS A 6 0.65 -15.23 6.10
CA LYS A 6 -0.16 -14.37 5.23
C LYS A 6 -1.14 -13.51 6.03
N GLU A 7 -1.83 -14.06 7.02
CA GLU A 7 -2.69 -13.28 7.92
C GLU A 7 -1.93 -12.21 8.71
N LYS A 8 -0.71 -12.53 9.17
CA LYS A 8 0.14 -11.57 9.87
C LYS A 8 0.48 -10.38 8.98
N PHE A 9 0.88 -10.64 7.73
CA PHE A 9 1.14 -9.59 6.75
C PHE A 9 -0.13 -8.84 6.34
N LYS A 10 -1.27 -9.51 6.20
CA LYS A 10 -2.57 -8.87 5.95
C LYS A 10 -2.89 -7.83 7.02
N LYS A 11 -2.73 -8.17 8.30
CA LYS A 11 -2.95 -7.22 9.42
C LYS A 11 -1.99 -6.04 9.37
N ILE A 12 -0.71 -6.26 9.03
CA ILE A 12 0.27 -5.17 8.90
C ILE A 12 -0.11 -4.24 7.75
N LEU A 13 -0.50 -4.80 6.60
CA LEU A 13 -0.92 -4.05 5.41
C LEU A 13 -2.17 -3.21 5.70
N LEU A 14 -3.19 -3.79 6.34
CA LEU A 14 -4.39 -3.06 6.74
C LEU A 14 -4.05 -1.89 7.68
N LYS A 15 -3.23 -2.13 8.71
CA LYS A 15 -2.80 -1.07 9.62
C LYS A 15 -2.03 0.05 8.91
N LYS A 16 -1.30 -0.25 7.84
CA LYS A 16 -0.62 0.78 7.03
C LYS A 16 -1.56 1.50 6.07
N LYS A 17 -2.56 0.81 5.52
CA LYS A 17 -3.64 1.43 4.74
C LYS A 17 -4.40 2.43 5.60
N GLU A 18 -4.83 2.02 6.80
CA GLU A 18 -5.47 2.90 7.78
C GLU A 18 -4.59 4.11 8.11
N ALA A 19 -3.29 3.91 8.36
CA ALA A 19 -2.38 5.04 8.65
C ALA A 19 -2.27 6.07 7.50
N ILE A 20 -2.42 5.67 6.24
CA ILE A 20 -2.44 6.61 5.10
C ILE A 20 -3.80 7.32 5.02
N ILE A 21 -4.89 6.59 5.26
CA ILE A 21 -6.26 7.13 5.23
C ILE A 21 -6.48 8.12 6.39
N SER A 22 -5.97 7.81 7.59
CA SER A 22 -6.09 8.67 8.77
C SER A 22 -5.39 10.02 8.61
N LYS A 23 -4.43 10.17 7.69
CA LYS A 23 -3.81 11.47 7.40
C LYS A 23 -4.80 12.51 6.88
N ILE A 24 -5.89 12.10 6.23
CA ILE A 24 -6.97 13.03 5.85
C ILE A 24 -7.60 13.63 7.11
N ALA A 25 -7.89 12.78 8.11
CA ALA A 25 -8.51 13.22 9.35
C ALA A 25 -7.61 14.20 10.11
N GLU A 26 -6.29 14.06 9.98
CA GLU A 26 -5.32 15.01 10.55
C GLU A 26 -5.21 16.31 9.73
N PHE A 27 -5.24 16.25 8.39
CA PHE A 27 -5.19 17.43 7.51
C PHE A 27 -6.42 18.35 7.69
N ASP A 28 -7.55 17.78 8.09
CA ASP A 28 -8.81 18.51 8.28
C ASP A 28 -8.96 19.16 9.66
N THR A 29 -8.16 18.77 10.65
CA THR A 29 -8.16 19.48 11.95
C THR A 29 -7.61 20.90 11.88
N GLU A 30 -6.87 21.25 10.81
CA GLU A 30 -6.41 22.62 10.53
C GLU A 30 -7.31 23.40 9.55
N SER A 31 -8.25 22.74 8.87
CA SER A 31 -9.25 23.38 8.00
C SER A 31 -10.56 22.63 8.17
N LYS A 32 -11.44 23.11 9.07
CA LYS A 32 -12.85 22.70 9.15
C LYS A 32 -13.39 22.47 7.73
N GLU A 33 -13.69 21.24 7.30
CA GLU A 33 -14.84 20.92 6.41
C GLU A 33 -15.03 19.45 5.98
N ILE A 34 -14.40 18.45 6.60
CA ILE A 34 -14.74 17.03 6.40
C ILE A 34 -15.28 16.43 7.70
N GLU A 35 -16.57 16.11 7.68
CA GLU A 35 -17.28 15.44 8.77
C GLU A 35 -16.57 14.14 9.18
N PRO A 36 -16.39 13.84 10.49
CA PRO A 36 -15.77 12.60 10.97
C PRO A 36 -16.49 11.33 10.47
N GLU A 37 -17.74 11.50 10.06
CA GLU A 37 -18.61 10.54 9.39
C GLU A 37 -18.01 10.09 8.05
N ILE A 38 -17.41 11.01 7.29
CA ILE A 38 -16.76 10.75 6.00
C ILE A 38 -15.46 9.96 6.20
N ALA A 39 -14.71 10.20 7.28
CA ALA A 39 -13.49 9.45 7.57
C ALA A 39 -13.78 7.98 7.93
N GLN A 40 -14.83 7.75 8.74
CA GLN A 40 -15.31 6.38 9.01
C GLN A 40 -15.91 5.74 7.77
N ASP A 41 -16.74 6.46 7.01
CA ASP A 41 -17.35 5.97 5.78
C ASP A 41 -16.31 5.72 4.67
N LEU A 42 -15.22 6.48 4.59
CA LEU A 42 -14.08 6.20 3.70
C LEU A 42 -13.29 4.96 4.14
N ALA A 43 -13.17 4.71 5.45
CA ALA A 43 -12.54 3.50 5.97
C ALA A 43 -13.40 2.26 5.71
N ASP A 44 -14.73 2.37 5.81
CA ASP A 44 -15.71 1.33 5.46
C ASP A 44 -15.86 1.15 3.94
N ARG A 45 -15.79 2.23 3.15
CA ARG A 45 -15.77 2.20 1.66
C ARG A 45 -14.40 1.91 1.07
N ALA A 46 -13.38 1.72 1.91
CA ALA A 46 -12.04 1.33 1.47
C ALA A 46 -12.02 -0.06 0.80
N ASP A 47 -13.15 -0.77 0.81
CA ASP A 47 -13.38 -1.99 0.03
C ASP A 47 -13.66 -1.71 -1.46
N ASN A 48 -13.93 -0.46 -1.91
CA ASN A 48 -14.12 -0.26 -3.37
C ASN A 48 -13.68 1.05 -4.06
N THR A 49 -13.63 2.27 -3.48
CA THR A 49 -13.12 3.44 -4.26
C THR A 49 -12.75 4.61 -3.36
N TYR A 50 -11.51 5.10 -3.46
CA TYR A 50 -11.07 6.35 -2.83
C TYR A 50 -11.65 7.58 -3.54
N THR A 51 -12.09 8.60 -2.80
CA THR A 51 -12.56 9.85 -3.42
C THR A 51 -11.42 10.58 -4.13
N LYS A 52 -11.75 11.29 -5.21
CA LYS A 52 -10.76 12.06 -5.98
C LYS A 52 -10.05 13.10 -5.10
N GLU A 53 -10.78 13.75 -4.22
CA GLU A 53 -10.26 14.77 -3.29
C GLU A 53 -9.26 14.17 -2.29
N PHE A 54 -9.57 12.99 -1.73
CA PHE A 54 -8.62 12.26 -0.90
C PHE A 54 -7.33 11.93 -1.67
N LEU A 55 -7.46 11.36 -2.87
CA LEU A 55 -6.29 11.03 -3.67
C LEU A 55 -5.48 12.28 -4.02
N LEU A 56 -6.10 13.44 -4.21
CA LEU A 56 -5.41 14.71 -4.48
C LEU A 56 -4.68 15.26 -3.25
N SER A 57 -5.21 15.04 -2.04
CA SER A 57 -4.58 15.42 -0.77
C SER A 57 -3.29 14.61 -0.48
N LEU A 58 -3.24 13.35 -0.92
CA LEU A 58 -2.07 12.51 -0.76
C LEU A 58 -0.90 12.91 -1.68
N SER A 59 0.32 12.81 -1.15
CA SER A 59 1.54 12.92 -1.96
C SER A 59 1.57 11.81 -3.01
N THR A 60 2.30 12.05 -4.12
CA THR A 60 2.50 11.03 -5.17
C THR A 60 3.05 9.71 -4.61
N GLN A 61 3.93 9.77 -3.62
CA GLN A 61 4.47 8.59 -2.93
C GLN A 61 3.39 7.85 -2.12
N GLU A 62 2.52 8.58 -1.42
CA GLU A 62 1.48 7.99 -0.57
C GLU A 62 0.39 7.33 -1.39
N ARG A 63 -0.06 7.99 -2.47
CA ARG A 63 -0.95 7.37 -3.47
C ARG A 63 -0.37 6.08 -4.04
N LYS A 64 0.92 6.11 -4.40
CA LYS A 64 1.62 4.93 -4.91
C LYS A 64 1.67 3.83 -3.84
N GLN A 65 2.00 4.17 -2.60
CA GLN A 65 2.04 3.22 -1.50
C GLN A 65 0.68 2.60 -1.21
N LEU A 66 -0.40 3.40 -1.18
CA LEU A 66 -1.77 2.93 -0.99
C LEU A 66 -2.16 1.90 -2.05
N ARG A 67 -1.90 2.22 -3.33
CA ARG A 67 -2.12 1.31 -4.45
C ARG A 67 -1.32 0.00 -4.30
N LEU A 68 -0.06 0.08 -3.87
CA LEU A 68 0.77 -1.11 -3.64
C LEU A 68 0.25 -1.96 -2.47
N ILE A 69 -0.31 -1.33 -1.43
CA ILE A 69 -0.94 -2.04 -0.31
C ILE A 69 -2.19 -2.78 -0.78
N ASP A 70 -3.06 -2.14 -1.55
CA ASP A 70 -4.26 -2.79 -2.11
C ASP A 70 -3.87 -3.97 -3.02
N GLN A 71 -2.87 -3.81 -3.87
CA GLN A 71 -2.33 -4.91 -4.69
C GLN A 71 -1.74 -6.03 -3.84
N ALA A 72 -1.05 -5.71 -2.74
CA ALA A 72 -0.52 -6.72 -1.83
C ALA A 72 -1.63 -7.50 -1.12
N LEU A 73 -2.71 -6.84 -0.72
CA LEU A 73 -3.91 -7.48 -0.15
C LEU A 73 -4.57 -8.42 -1.17
N ALA A 74 -4.80 -7.96 -2.40
CA ALA A 74 -5.32 -8.79 -3.49
C ALA A 74 -4.45 -10.03 -3.73
N ARG A 75 -3.12 -9.87 -3.78
CA ARG A 75 -2.17 -10.99 -3.92
C ARG A 75 -2.23 -11.98 -2.75
N ILE A 76 -2.59 -11.54 -1.54
CA ILE A 76 -2.80 -12.45 -0.41
C ILE A 76 -4.03 -13.33 -0.66
N GLU A 77 -5.10 -12.75 -1.19
CA GLU A 77 -6.36 -13.43 -1.49
C GLU A 77 -6.22 -14.39 -2.68
N GLU A 78 -5.52 -13.95 -3.73
CA GLU A 78 -5.15 -14.77 -4.90
C GLU A 78 -4.05 -15.80 -4.61
N CYS A 79 -3.56 -15.84 -3.37
CA CYS A 79 -2.48 -16.72 -2.92
C CYS A 79 -1.12 -16.56 -3.64
N THR A 80 -0.90 -15.45 -4.35
CA THR A 80 0.34 -15.10 -5.07
C THR A 80 1.32 -14.26 -4.24
N TYR A 81 0.91 -13.80 -3.06
CA TYR A 81 1.75 -12.99 -2.17
C TYR A 81 3.11 -13.63 -1.83
N GLY A 82 4.15 -12.79 -1.85
CA GLY A 82 5.54 -13.21 -1.64
C GLY A 82 6.26 -13.69 -2.91
N LYS A 83 5.67 -13.49 -4.09
CA LYS A 83 6.35 -13.63 -5.39
C LYS A 83 6.56 -12.27 -6.03
N CYS A 84 7.70 -12.12 -6.70
CA CYS A 84 8.05 -10.95 -7.49
C CYS A 84 7.19 -10.90 -8.74
N GLU A 85 6.53 -9.77 -9.00
CA GLU A 85 5.70 -9.59 -10.20
C GLU A 85 6.51 -9.47 -11.49
N MET A 86 7.80 -9.13 -11.40
CA MET A 86 8.68 -8.96 -12.56
C MET A 86 9.36 -10.26 -12.99
N CYS A 87 9.97 -11.00 -12.05
CA CYS A 87 10.72 -12.22 -12.36
C CYS A 87 10.04 -13.52 -11.89
N GLY A 88 8.93 -13.44 -11.14
CA GLY A 88 8.23 -14.61 -10.58
C GLY A 88 8.94 -15.28 -9.39
N GLU A 89 10.16 -14.86 -9.03
CA GLU A 89 10.91 -15.44 -7.92
C GLU A 89 10.31 -15.09 -6.55
N LYS A 90 10.65 -15.88 -5.53
CA LYS A 90 10.20 -15.63 -4.15
C LYS A 90 10.87 -14.37 -3.60
N ILE A 91 10.07 -13.49 -3.00
CA ILE A 91 10.56 -12.31 -2.27
C ILE A 91 11.06 -12.77 -0.91
N SER A 92 12.26 -12.33 -0.53
CA SER A 92 12.87 -12.63 0.77
C SER A 92 11.98 -12.18 1.93
N LYS A 93 11.82 -13.03 2.96
CA LYS A 93 10.99 -12.71 4.14
C LYS A 93 11.41 -11.39 4.81
N LYS A 94 12.70 -11.18 5.02
CA LYS A 94 13.27 -9.93 5.57
C LYS A 94 12.79 -8.68 4.83
N ARG A 95 12.61 -8.78 3.51
CA ARG A 95 12.13 -7.69 2.67
C ARG A 95 10.63 -7.46 2.83
N LEU A 96 9.83 -8.52 2.93
CA LEU A 96 8.40 -8.40 3.24
C LEU A 96 8.17 -7.89 4.68
N GLU A 97 9.07 -8.20 5.61
CA GLU A 97 9.03 -7.66 6.98
C GLU A 97 9.34 -6.16 7.01
N ALA A 98 10.27 -5.69 6.17
CA ALA A 98 10.59 -4.27 6.05
C ALA A 98 9.57 -3.49 5.21
N ILE A 99 9.15 -4.05 4.07
CA ILE A 99 8.28 -3.43 3.06
C ILE A 99 7.24 -4.48 2.59
N PRO A 100 6.17 -4.71 3.37
CA PRO A 100 5.20 -5.77 3.08
C PRO A 100 4.39 -5.53 1.80
N TRP A 101 4.26 -4.28 1.35
CA TRP A 101 3.54 -3.95 0.11
C TRP A 101 4.38 -4.08 -1.15
N THR A 102 5.66 -4.49 -1.06
CA THR A 102 6.54 -4.52 -2.23
C THR A 102 6.07 -5.53 -3.29
N PRO A 103 5.98 -5.12 -4.57
CA PRO A 103 5.65 -6.03 -5.67
C PRO A 103 6.87 -6.81 -6.19
N TYR A 104 8.08 -6.34 -5.89
CA TYR A 104 9.31 -6.81 -6.51
C TYR A 104 10.28 -7.43 -5.50
N CYS A 105 11.22 -8.23 -5.99
CA CYS A 105 12.42 -8.62 -5.23
C CYS A 105 13.47 -7.50 -5.25
N VAL A 106 14.54 -7.64 -4.45
CA VAL A 106 15.61 -6.62 -4.35
C VAL A 106 16.20 -6.31 -5.72
N ARG A 107 16.65 -7.34 -6.44
CA ARG A 107 17.22 -7.22 -7.79
C ARG A 107 16.31 -6.48 -8.78
N CYS A 108 15.04 -6.88 -8.85
CA CYS A 108 14.06 -6.27 -9.76
C CYS A 108 13.69 -4.85 -9.35
N GLN A 109 13.71 -4.55 -8.04
CA GLN A 109 13.49 -3.18 -7.59
C GLN A 109 14.70 -2.30 -7.93
N GLU A 110 15.93 -2.77 -7.71
CA GLU A 110 17.15 -2.04 -8.10
C GLU A 110 17.13 -1.73 -9.60
N GLU A 111 16.82 -2.73 -10.44
CA GLU A 111 16.71 -2.52 -11.89
C GLU A 111 15.62 -1.51 -12.27
N ALA A 112 14.46 -1.53 -11.59
CA ALA A 112 13.41 -0.56 -11.83
C ALA A 112 13.84 0.86 -11.44
N GLU A 113 14.60 1.02 -10.36
CA GLU A 113 15.11 2.32 -9.91
C GLU A 113 16.23 2.83 -10.83
N GLU A 114 17.07 1.94 -11.36
CA GLU A 114 18.14 2.30 -12.29
C GLU A 114 17.61 2.85 -13.62
N ARG A 115 16.51 2.28 -14.13
CA ARG A 115 15.83 2.75 -15.35
C ARG A 115 15.14 4.11 -15.21
N ILE A 116 14.91 4.58 -13.98
CA ILE A 116 14.22 5.86 -13.70
C ILE A 116 15.22 7.01 -13.51
N LYS A 117 16.52 6.71 -13.37
CA LYS A 117 17.54 7.77 -13.31
C LYS A 117 17.55 8.49 -14.67
N PRO A 118 17.27 9.80 -14.74
CA PRO A 118 17.46 10.53 -15.97
C PRO A 118 18.94 10.39 -16.35
N GLU A 119 19.22 10.03 -17.61
CA GLU A 119 20.55 10.27 -18.18
C GLU A 119 20.91 11.73 -17.91
N SER A 120 22.06 11.91 -17.28
CA SER A 120 22.54 13.21 -16.81
C SER A 120 22.84 14.17 -17.96
#